data_AF-A0A2D6MTB8-F1
#
_entry.id   AF-A0A2D6MTB8-F1
#
_cell.length_a   1.000
_cell.length_b   1.000
_cell.length_c   1.000
_cell.angle_alpha   90.00
_cell.angle_beta   90.00
_cell.angle_gamma   90.00
#
_symmetry.space_group_name_H-M   'P 1'
#
loop_
_entity.id
_entity.type
_entity.pdbx_description
1 polymer ?
#
loop_
_entity_poly.entity_id
_entity_poly.type
_entity_poly.pdbx_seq_one_letter_code
_entity_poly.pdbx_strand_id
1 'polypeptide(L)'
;RYMNPDRELVAVMQLFRRDHRIIYRYEIKKGPEIYRAKLRGREVTLYDDTVIAYSEDGSELFRTTVEEPLHVRSADHSNSI
;
A
#
# COMPACT_ATOMS: atom_id res chain seq x y z
N ARG A 1 -8.49 -6.04 -11.43
CA ARG A 1 -7.41 -6.58 -10.57
C ARG A 1 -6.69 -5.47 -9.79
N TYR A 2 -6.30 -4.36 -10.41
CA TYR A 2 -5.55 -3.27 -9.74
C TYR A 2 -6.40 -2.17 -9.08
N MET A 3 -7.74 -2.19 -9.23
CA MET A 3 -8.61 -1.16 -8.63
C MET A 3 -8.80 -1.32 -7.11
N ASN A 4 -8.67 -2.53 -6.60
CA ASN A 4 -8.63 -2.86 -5.18
C ASN A 4 -7.72 -4.09 -5.08
N PRO A 5 -6.40 -3.88 -5.12
CA PRO A 5 -5.44 -4.98 -5.13
C PRO A 5 -5.52 -5.74 -3.80
N ASP A 6 -5.14 -7.01 -3.82
CA ASP A 6 -5.00 -7.78 -2.59
C ASP A 6 -3.90 -7.18 -1.70
N ARG A 7 -3.99 -7.38 -0.39
CA ARG A 7 -3.06 -6.84 0.62
C ARG A 7 -1.59 -7.06 0.26
N GLU A 8 -1.25 -8.25 -0.23
CA GLU A 8 0.12 -8.58 -0.68
C GLU A 8 0.52 -7.81 -1.93
N LEU A 9 -0.39 -7.65 -2.90
CA LEU A 9 -0.10 -6.91 -4.12
C LEU A 9 0.12 -5.42 -3.82
N VAL A 10 -0.65 -4.85 -2.89
CA VAL A 10 -0.41 -3.48 -2.41
C VAL A 10 0.99 -3.36 -1.81
N ALA A 11 1.38 -4.29 -0.93
CA ALA A 11 2.71 -4.31 -0.32
C ALA A 11 3.85 -4.37 -1.36
N VAL A 12 3.72 -5.24 -2.36
CA VAL A 12 4.70 -5.36 -3.45
C VAL A 12 4.80 -4.08 -4.27
N MET A 13 3.68 -3.40 -4.55
CA MET A 13 3.71 -2.13 -5.28
C MET A 13 4.44 -1.02 -4.50
N GLN A 14 4.34 -1.00 -3.17
CA GLN A 14 5.06 -0.02 -2.34
C GLN A 14 6.58 -0.20 -2.38
N LEU A 15 7.07 -1.44 -2.51
CA LEU A 15 8.50 -1.71 -2.66
C LEU A 15 9.10 -1.03 -3.90
N PHE A 16 8.46 -1.21 -5.05
CA PHE A 16 8.91 -0.61 -6.31
C PHE A 16 8.71 0.89 -6.37
N ARG A 17 7.73 1.43 -5.62
CA ARG A 17 7.55 2.88 -5.47
C ARG A 17 8.68 3.52 -4.66
N ARG A 18 9.24 2.78 -3.70
CA ARG A 18 10.23 3.29 -2.75
C ARG A 18 11.64 3.33 -3.34
N ASP A 19 12.04 2.28 -4.05
CA ASP A 19 13.41 2.10 -4.56
C ASP A 19 13.40 1.26 -5.85
N HIS A 20 14.39 1.47 -6.72
CA HIS A 20 14.55 0.77 -8.00
C HIS A 20 15.64 -0.31 -7.97
N ARG A 21 16.32 -0.52 -6.84
CA ARG A 21 17.29 -1.63 -6.68
C ARG A 21 16.62 -3.00 -6.82
N ILE A 22 17.42 -4.01 -7.20
CA ILE A 22 16.95 -5.39 -7.27
C ILE A 22 16.66 -5.90 -5.85
N ILE A 23 15.43 -6.34 -5.63
CA ILE A 23 14.96 -6.95 -4.39
C ILE A 23 14.93 -8.46 -4.59
N TYR A 24 15.72 -9.21 -3.83
CA TYR A 24 15.81 -10.66 -3.94
C TYR A 24 14.76 -11.37 -3.10
N ARG A 25 14.39 -10.76 -1.97
CA ARG A 25 13.36 -11.27 -1.05
C ARG A 25 12.66 -10.10 -0.37
N TYR A 26 11.40 -10.30 -0.02
CA TYR A 26 10.64 -9.37 0.81
C TYR A 26 9.94 -10.10 1.96
N GLU A 27 9.62 -9.36 3.02
CA GLU A 27 8.81 -9.82 4.14
C GLU A 27 7.70 -8.80 4.41
N ILE A 28 6.48 -9.29 4.66
CA ILE A 28 5.34 -8.45 5.05
C ILE A 28 5.04 -8.71 6.52
N LYS A 29 5.21 -7.69 7.34
CA LYS A 29 4.73 -7.67 8.72
C LYS A 29 3.33 -7.08 8.75
N LYS A 30 2.36 -7.94 9.06
CA LYS A 30 0.95 -7.57 9.11
C LYS A 30 0.70 -6.55 10.22
N GLY A 31 0.29 -5.36 9.83
CA GLY A 31 -0.14 -4.32 10.75
C GLY A 31 -1.63 -4.36 11.08
N PRO A 32 -2.06 -3.49 12.01
CA PRO A 32 -3.46 -3.33 12.36
C PRO A 32 -4.27 -2.77 11.19
N GLU A 33 -5.59 -3.00 11.25
CA GLU A 33 -6.55 -2.30 10.39
C GLU A 33 -6.60 -0.84 10.81
N ILE A 34 -6.35 0.07 9.87
CA ILE A 34 -6.35 1.51 10.13
C ILE A 34 -7.57 2.21 9.55
N TYR A 35 -8.21 1.62 8.54
CA TYR A 35 -9.34 2.25 7.89
C TYR A 35 -10.24 1.23 7.20
N ARG A 36 -11.54 1.48 7.25
CA ARG A 36 -12.57 0.71 6.54
C ARG A 36 -13.55 1.66 5.89
N ALA A 37 -13.73 1.53 4.57
CA ALA A 37 -14.68 2.37 3.83
C ALA A 37 -15.36 1.62 2.69
N LYS A 38 -16.42 2.22 2.15
CA LYS A 38 -17.09 1.77 0.94
C LYS A 38 -16.58 2.55 -0.27
N LEU A 39 -15.72 1.93 -1.07
CA LEU A 39 -15.26 2.48 -2.34
C LEU A 39 -16.10 1.88 -3.48
N ARG A 40 -16.86 2.73 -4.20
CA ARG A 40 -17.71 2.30 -5.35
C ARG A 40 -18.63 1.12 -5.03
N GLY A 41 -19.22 1.11 -3.84
CA GLY A 41 -20.14 0.06 -3.38
C GLY A 41 -19.47 -1.22 -2.85
N ARG A 42 -18.13 -1.29 -2.81
CA ARG A 42 -17.38 -2.41 -2.22
C ARG A 42 -16.67 -1.96 -0.95
N GLU A 43 -16.63 -2.83 0.05
CA GLU A 43 -15.86 -2.58 1.27
C GLU A 43 -14.37 -2.75 0.96
N VAL A 44 -13.60 -1.75 1.37
CA VAL A 44 -12.15 -1.72 1.27
C VAL A 44 -11.61 -1.49 2.67
N THR A 45 -10.65 -2.34 3.04
CA THR A 45 -9.97 -2.29 4.32
C THR A 45 -8.51 -1.98 4.07
N LEU A 46 -8.00 -0.94 4.74
CA LEU A 46 -6.60 -0.55 4.70
C LEU A 46 -5.89 -1.05 5.97
N TYR A 47 -4.68 -1.56 5.77
CA TYR A 47 -3.83 -2.09 6.83
C TYR A 47 -2.52 -1.32 6.87
N ASP A 48 -2.01 -1.04 8.07
CA ASP A 48 -0.70 -0.41 8.29
C ASP A 48 0.43 -1.44 8.22
N ASP A 49 0.52 -2.13 7.08
CA ASP A 49 1.53 -3.15 6.88
C ASP A 49 2.92 -2.56 6.75
N THR A 50 3.90 -3.22 7.35
CA THR A 50 5.31 -2.90 7.14
C THR A 50 5.91 -3.92 6.18
N VAL A 51 6.48 -3.44 5.08
CA VAL A 51 7.17 -4.27 4.10
C VAL A 51 8.67 -4.05 4.19
N ILE A 52 9.43 -5.14 4.23
CA ILE A 52 10.89 -5.12 4.36
C ILE A 52 11.50 -5.77 3.11
N ALA A 53 12.44 -5.08 2.47
CA ALA A 53 13.18 -5.55 1.31
C ALA A 53 14.57 -6.07 1.69
N TYR A 54 15.00 -7.15 1.04
CA TYR A 54 16.29 -7.77 1.25
C TYR A 54 17.08 -7.92 -0.06
N SER A 55 18.41 -7.78 0.05
CA SER A 55 19.37 -8.08 -1.02
C SER A 55 19.69 -9.57 -1.09
N GLU A 56 20.54 -9.93 -2.05
CA GLU A 56 21.01 -11.29 -2.30
C GLU A 56 21.66 -11.95 -1.08
N ASP A 57 22.46 -11.20 -0.33
CA ASP A 57 23.12 -11.66 0.90
C ASP A 57 22.17 -11.74 2.12
N GLY A 58 20.91 -11.34 1.94
CA GLY A 58 19.90 -11.31 2.99
C GLY A 58 19.97 -10.08 3.91
N SER A 59 20.83 -9.09 3.61
CA SER A 59 20.83 -7.84 4.36
C SER A 59 19.59 -6.99 4.06
N GLU A 60 19.14 -6.21 5.05
CA GLU A 60 17.97 -5.35 4.91
C GLU A 60 18.33 -4.13 4.04
N LEU A 61 17.66 -3.99 2.89
CA LEU A 61 17.85 -2.86 1.99
C LEU A 61 17.10 -1.61 2.48
N PHE A 62 15.83 -1.80 2.85
CA PHE A 62 14.95 -0.78 3.40
C PHE A 62 13.66 -1.40 3.94
N ARG A 63 12.93 -0.62 4.73
CA ARG A 63 11.55 -0.90 5.15
C ARG A 63 10.63 0.28 4.84
N THR A 64 9.38 0.00 4.52
CA THR A 64 8.36 1.02 4.26
C THR A 64 7.00 0.58 4.81
N THR A 65 6.22 1.55 5.30
CA THR A 65 4.82 1.36 5.66
C THR A 65 3.94 1.45 4.40
N VAL A 66 2.86 0.69 4.38
CA VAL A 66 1.84 0.76 3.34
C VAL A 66 0.88 1.90 3.68
N GLU A 67 1.25 3.11 3.27
CA GLU A 67 0.38 4.29 3.39
C GLU A 67 -0.27 4.58 2.03
N GLU A 68 -1.54 4.22 1.86
CA GLU A 68 -2.34 4.69 0.73
C GLU A 68 -3.14 5.93 1.14
N PRO A 69 -2.83 7.13 0.60
CA PRO A 69 -3.59 8.33 0.93
C PRO A 69 -5.00 8.23 0.34
N LEU A 70 -6.01 8.30 1.21
CA LEU A 70 -7.39 8.49 0.78
C LEU A 70 -7.59 9.93 0.31
N HIS A 71 -7.68 10.11 -1.00
CA HIS A 71 -8.14 11.37 -1.57
C HIS A 71 -9.66 11.46 -1.43
N VAL A 72 -10.13 12.10 -0.36
CA VAL A 72 -11.54 12.46 -0.19
C VAL A 72 -11.77 13.80 -0.87
N ARG A 73 -12.57 13.80 -1.94
CA ARG A 73 -12.98 15.05 -2.60
C ARG A 73 -13.86 15.86 -1.64
N SER A 74 -13.55 17.15 -1.47
CA SER A 74 -14.38 18.08 -0.68
C SER A 74 -15.75 18.26 -1.34
N ALA A 75 -16.79 18.38 -0.53
CA ALA A 75 -18.18 18.50 -0.99
C ALA A 75 -18.48 19.88 -1.64
N ASP A 76 -17.60 20.87 -1.45
CA ASP A 76 -17.86 22.27 -1.82
C ASP A 76 -18.07 22.50 -3.32
N HIS A 77 -17.55 21.62 -4.17
CA HIS A 77 -17.64 21.76 -5.63
C HIS A 77 -18.14 20.47 -6.27
N SER A 78 -19.35 20.05 -5.89
CA SER A 78 -19.97 18.85 -6.48
C SER A 78 -20.28 19.02 -7.98
N ASN A 79 -20.44 20.25 -8.49
CA ASN A 79 -20.85 20.53 -9.89
C ASN A 79 -20.23 21.81 -10.51
N SER A 80 -18.97 22.15 -10.26
CA SER A 80 -18.32 23.21 -11.06
C SER A 80 -17.61 22.60 -12.27
N ILE A 81 -18.14 22.87 -13.46
CA ILE A 81 -17.48 22.69 -14.77
C ILE A 81 -16.55 23.89 -14.98
#